data_AF-A0A9D5X445-F1
#
_entry.id   AF-A0A9D5X445-F1
#
_cell.length_a   1.000
_cell.length_b   1.000
_cell.length_c   1.000
_cell.angle_alpha   90.00
_cell.angle_beta   90.00
_cell.angle_gamma   90.00
#
_symmetry.space_group_name_H-M   'P 1'
#
loop_
_entity.id
_entity.type
_entity.pdbx_description
1 polymer ?
#
loop_
_entity_poly.entity_id
_entity_poly.type
_entity_poly.pdbx_seq_one_letter_code
_entity_poly.pdbx_strand_id
1 'polypeptide(L)'
;MGIRTRRARKHANTHAVGFGIAGFFGFMALLALALALSLGAAVSSWLEDLPDYNSADAYLVAEPTRVYDSKGNDIADFYLQQRRSVTLDQISPYVIQGTIDTEDKRFYSHSGIDRWGIV
;
A
#
# COMPACT_ATOMS: atom_id res chain seq x y z
N MET A 1 62.43 -1.26 27.80
CA MET A 1 61.47 -0.45 26.99
C MET A 1 61.16 0.84 27.76
N GLY A 2 61.56 2.01 27.26
CA GLY A 2 61.52 3.28 28.02
C GLY A 2 60.11 3.85 28.22
N ILE A 3 59.86 4.49 29.37
CA ILE A 3 58.57 5.09 29.77
C ILE A 3 57.98 6.01 28.69
N ARG A 4 58.82 6.66 27.88
CA ARG A 4 58.42 7.57 26.79
C ARG A 4 57.70 6.84 25.64
N THR A 5 58.07 5.60 25.30
CA THR A 5 57.42 4.85 24.21
C THR A 5 56.04 4.30 24.60
N ARG A 6 55.80 4.12 25.91
CA ARG A 6 54.52 3.65 26.45
C ARG A 6 53.42 4.72 26.40
N ARG A 7 53.77 6.01 26.56
CA ARG A 7 52.82 7.14 26.43
C ARG A 7 52.43 7.42 24.98
N ALA A 8 53.37 7.32 24.04
CA ALA A 8 53.11 7.54 22.61
C ALA A 8 52.10 6.54 22.02
N ARG A 9 52.22 5.24 22.36
CA ARG A 9 51.26 4.21 21.93
C ARG A 9 49.86 4.39 22.53
N LYS A 10 49.75 4.91 23.76
CA LYS A 10 48.45 5.16 24.40
C LYS A 10 47.66 6.28 23.71
N HIS A 11 48.34 7.33 23.25
CA HIS A 11 47.69 8.47 22.57
C HIS A 11 47.28 8.16 21.12
N ALA A 12 48.05 7.33 20.42
CA ALA A 12 47.75 6.93 19.03
C ALA A 12 46.46 6.11 18.92
N ASN A 13 46.16 5.27 19.92
CA ASN A 13 44.99 4.39 19.89
C ASN A 13 43.68 5.09 20.27
N THR A 14 43.73 6.23 20.97
CA THR A 14 42.52 6.95 21.42
C THR A 14 41.74 7.54 20.25
N HIS A 15 42.43 8.03 19.22
CA HIS A 15 41.79 8.57 18.01
C HIS A 15 41.26 7.48 17.08
N ALA A 16 41.92 6.30 17.03
CA ALA A 16 41.47 5.17 16.24
C ALA A 16 40.12 4.62 16.73
N VAL A 17 39.89 4.60 18.05
CA VAL A 17 38.60 4.19 18.64
C VAL A 17 37.50 5.19 18.29
N GLY A 18 37.75 6.50 18.43
CA GLY A 18 36.78 7.54 18.05
C GLY A 18 36.44 7.52 16.56
N PHE A 19 37.43 7.30 15.69
CA PHE A 19 37.22 7.18 14.24
C PHE A 19 36.45 5.91 13.86
N GLY A 20 36.71 4.79 14.53
CA GLY A 20 35.94 3.55 14.34
C GLY A 20 34.48 3.68 14.75
N ILE A 21 34.20 4.34 15.88
CA ILE A 21 32.84 4.62 16.35
C ILE A 21 32.11 5.55 15.38
N ALA A 22 32.74 6.66 14.98
CA ALA A 22 32.16 7.60 14.01
C ALA A 22 31.92 6.93 12.65
N GLY A 23 32.83 6.07 12.19
CA GLY A 23 32.69 5.29 10.96
C GLY A 23 31.53 4.30 11.02
N PHE A 24 31.36 3.59 12.14
CA PHE A 24 30.23 2.68 12.35
C PHE A 24 28.89 3.42 12.30
N PHE A 25 28.75 4.52 13.04
CA PHE A 25 27.51 5.31 13.04
C PHE A 25 27.25 5.98 11.68
N GLY A 26 28.30 6.48 11.01
CA GLY A 26 28.19 7.02 9.66
C GLY A 26 27.73 5.96 8.66
N PHE A 27 28.28 4.75 8.72
CA PHE A 27 27.84 3.62 7.90
C PHE A 27 26.38 3.24 8.20
N MET A 28 25.98 3.20 9.47
CA MET A 28 24.58 2.91 9.85
C MET A 28 23.60 3.98 9.38
N ALA A 29 23.98 5.25 9.44
CA ALA A 29 23.16 6.33 8.89
C ALA A 29 22.99 6.21 7.37
N LEU A 30 24.08 5.91 6.65
CA LEU A 30 24.03 5.70 5.19
C LEU A 30 23.21 4.46 4.81
N LEU A 31 23.36 3.35 5.56
CA LEU A 31 22.55 2.14 5.34
C LEU A 31 21.07 2.43 5.58
N ALA A 32 20.72 3.10 6.67
CA ALA A 32 19.34 3.46 6.98
C ALA A 32 18.74 4.36 5.88
N LEU A 33 19.51 5.34 5.39
CA LEU A 33 19.09 6.19 4.29
C LEU A 33 18.88 5.39 2.99
N ALA A 34 19.82 4.52 2.64
CA ALA A 34 19.72 3.68 1.45
C ALA A 34 18.49 2.75 1.52
N LEU A 35 18.22 2.14 2.68
CA LEU A 35 17.04 1.31 2.90
C LEU A 35 15.74 2.12 2.81
N ALA A 36 15.69 3.32 3.40
CA ALA A 36 14.53 4.20 3.32
C ALA A 36 14.22 4.62 1.88
N LEU A 37 15.25 5.01 1.11
CA LEU A 37 15.11 5.35 -0.30
C LEU A 37 14.68 4.13 -1.14
N SER A 38 15.28 2.97 -0.89
CA SER A 38 14.92 1.73 -1.59
C SER A 38 13.48 1.31 -1.31
N LEU A 39 13.03 1.40 -0.05
CA LEU A 39 11.65 1.08 0.33
C LEU A 39 10.68 2.08 -0.29
N GLY A 40 11.00 3.38 -0.25
CA GLY A 40 10.20 4.43 -0.87
C GLY A 40 10.04 4.21 -2.38
N ALA A 41 11.13 3.86 -3.09
CA ALA A 41 11.09 3.54 -4.50
C ALA A 41 10.26 2.29 -4.81
N ALA A 42 10.40 1.23 -4.01
CA ALA A 42 9.60 0.01 -4.16
C ALA A 42 8.11 0.28 -3.97
N VAL A 43 7.73 0.99 -2.90
CA VAL A 43 6.35 1.39 -2.65
C VAL A 43 5.83 2.27 -3.79
N SER A 44 6.60 3.26 -4.23
CA SER A 44 6.19 4.12 -5.35
C SER A 44 5.94 3.32 -6.63
N SER A 45 6.78 2.33 -6.93
CA SER A 45 6.60 1.46 -8.09
C SER A 45 5.37 0.56 -7.96
N TRP A 46 5.10 0.01 -6.78
CA TRP A 46 3.90 -0.79 -6.55
C TRP A 46 2.60 0.00 -6.68
N LEU A 47 2.66 1.31 -6.40
CA LEU A 47 1.49 2.18 -6.44
C LEU A 47 1.33 2.92 -7.79
N GLU A 48 2.24 2.75 -8.74
CA GLU A 48 2.27 3.53 -10.00
C GLU A 48 1.04 3.26 -10.89
N ASP A 49 0.56 2.02 -10.92
CA ASP A 49 -0.58 1.61 -11.75
C ASP A 49 -1.95 1.76 -11.06
N LEU A 50 -1.99 2.28 -9.83
CA LEU A 50 -3.25 2.43 -9.11
C LEU A 50 -4.08 3.55 -9.75
N PRO A 51 -5.38 3.32 -10.00
CA PRO A 51 -6.28 4.38 -10.45
C PRO A 51 -6.39 5.48 -9.39
N ASP A 52 -6.56 6.73 -9.86
CA ASP A 52 -6.80 7.86 -8.97
C ASP A 52 -8.11 7.68 -8.21
N TYR A 53 -8.02 7.49 -6.90
CA TYR A 53 -9.16 7.28 -6.02
C TYR A 53 -10.04 8.54 -5.87
N ASN A 54 -9.56 9.73 -6.28
CA ASN A 54 -10.35 10.96 -6.32
C ASN A 54 -11.08 11.14 -7.65
N SER A 55 -10.76 10.34 -8.66
CA SER A 55 -11.42 10.42 -9.96
C SER A 55 -12.79 9.76 -9.91
N ALA A 56 -13.82 10.51 -10.29
CA ALA A 56 -15.16 9.95 -10.48
C ALA A 56 -15.18 8.85 -11.56
N ASP A 57 -14.24 8.91 -12.52
CA ASP A 57 -14.13 7.94 -13.60
C ASP A 57 -13.76 6.55 -13.10
N ALA A 58 -13.09 6.44 -11.94
CA ALA A 58 -12.78 5.15 -11.31
C ALA A 58 -14.04 4.36 -10.94
N TYR A 59 -15.18 5.04 -10.82
CA TYR A 59 -16.48 4.44 -10.48
C TYR A 59 -17.44 4.36 -11.67
N LEU A 60 -17.04 4.83 -12.86
CA LEU A 60 -17.85 4.71 -14.06
C LEU A 60 -17.77 3.28 -14.60
N VAL A 61 -18.80 2.49 -14.28
CA VAL A 61 -18.96 1.14 -14.83
C VAL A 61 -19.76 1.19 -16.13
N ALA A 62 -19.44 0.29 -17.06
CA ALA A 62 -20.22 0.13 -18.28
C ALA A 62 -21.61 -0.44 -17.93
N GLU A 63 -22.65 0.39 -18.09
CA GLU A 63 -24.05 0.00 -17.91
C GLU A 63 -24.78 -0.14 -19.27
N PRO A 64 -25.86 -0.93 -19.32
CA PRO A 64 -26.68 -1.04 -20.52
C PRO A 64 -27.30 0.28 -20.98
N THR A 65 -27.22 0.53 -22.28
CA THR A 65 -28.06 1.53 -22.97
C THR A 65 -29.39 0.89 -23.34
N ARG A 66 -30.49 1.47 -22.87
CA ARG A 66 -31.84 0.96 -23.08
C ARG A 66 -32.61 1.82 -24.07
N VAL A 67 -33.22 1.17 -25.05
CA VAL A 67 -34.03 1.81 -26.10
C VAL A 67 -35.51 1.57 -25.82
N TYR A 68 -36.27 2.66 -25.78
CA TYR A 68 -37.71 2.65 -25.51
C TYR A 68 -38.51 3.06 -26.75
N ASP A 69 -39.76 2.56 -26.86
CA ASP A 69 -40.73 3.05 -27.85
C ASP A 69 -41.37 4.39 -27.40
N SER A 70 -42.22 4.97 -28.26
CA SER A 70 -42.90 6.24 -27.97
C SER A 70 -43.90 6.18 -26.81
N LYS A 71 -44.23 4.97 -26.32
CA LYS A 71 -45.11 4.72 -25.18
C LYS A 71 -44.30 4.34 -23.92
N GLY A 72 -42.97 4.28 -23.99
CA GLY A 72 -42.08 3.91 -22.89
C GLY A 72 -41.89 2.41 -22.69
N ASN A 73 -42.24 1.56 -23.66
CA ASN A 73 -41.94 0.13 -23.58
C ASN A 73 -40.49 -0.16 -24.00
N ASP A 74 -39.82 -1.07 -23.30
CA ASP A 74 -38.48 -1.53 -23.66
C ASP A 74 -38.48 -2.24 -25.01
N ILE A 75 -37.61 -1.80 -25.92
CA ILE A 75 -37.38 -2.42 -27.22
C ILE A 75 -36.14 -3.33 -27.16
N ALA A 76 -35.02 -2.79 -26.66
CA ALA A 76 -33.74 -3.49 -26.64
C ALA A 76 -32.75 -2.86 -25.64
N ASP A 77 -31.85 -3.69 -25.13
CA ASP A 77 -30.70 -3.29 -24.32
C ASP A 77 -29.40 -3.57 -25.10
N PHE A 78 -28.51 -2.59 -25.14
CA PHE A 78 -27.16 -2.71 -25.71
C PHE A 78 -26.13 -2.54 -24.61
N TYR A 79 -25.24 -3.52 -24.44
CA TYR A 79 -24.24 -3.49 -23.40
C TYR A 79 -22.97 -4.26 -23.78
N LEU A 80 -21.82 -3.80 -23.27
CA LEU A 80 -20.60 -4.61 -23.21
C LEU A 80 -20.65 -5.55 -21.99
N GLN A 81 -21.23 -5.07 -20.89
CA GLN A 81 -21.39 -5.80 -19.64
C GLN A 81 -22.79 -5.53 -19.09
N GLN A 82 -23.48 -6.59 -18.68
CA GLN A 82 -24.80 -6.46 -18.08
C GLN A 82 -24.66 -6.15 -16.58
N ARG A 83 -24.35 -4.89 -16.27
CA ARG A 83 -24.18 -4.39 -14.90
C ARG A 83 -25.25 -3.36 -14.57
N ARG A 84 -25.58 -3.28 -13.28
CA ARG A 84 -26.48 -2.27 -12.73
C ARG A 84 -25.91 -1.80 -11.40
N SER A 85 -25.58 -0.52 -11.31
CA SER A 85 -25.19 0.10 -10.05
C SER A 85 -26.38 0.18 -9.11
N VAL A 86 -26.17 -0.23 -7.87
CA VAL A 86 -27.16 -0.19 -6.81
C VAL A 86 -26.51 0.39 -5.57
N THR A 87 -27.30 1.10 -4.77
CA THR A 87 -26.85 1.59 -3.47
C THR A 87 -26.90 0.46 -2.44
N LEU A 88 -26.12 0.57 -1.36
CA LEU A 88 -26.00 -0.52 -0.38
C LEU A 88 -27.34 -0.88 0.28
N ASP A 89 -28.25 0.08 0.45
CA ASP A 89 -29.60 -0.10 0.99
C ASP A 89 -30.55 -0.89 0.07
N GLN A 90 -30.21 -1.00 -1.23
CA GLN A 90 -30.94 -1.81 -2.19
C GLN A 90 -30.51 -3.29 -2.17
N ILE A 91 -29.45 -3.61 -1.43
CA ILE A 91 -28.89 -4.97 -1.32
C ILE A 91 -29.45 -5.65 -0.07
N SER A 92 -29.89 -6.90 -0.22
CA SER A 92 -30.31 -7.72 0.92
C SER A 92 -29.19 -7.83 1.97
N PRO A 93 -29.48 -7.64 3.26
CA PRO A 93 -28.48 -7.79 4.32
C PRO A 93 -27.78 -9.16 4.30
N TYR A 94 -28.46 -10.21 3.85
CA TYR A 94 -27.90 -11.56 3.73
C TYR A 94 -26.85 -11.68 2.62
N VAL A 95 -26.98 -10.91 1.54
CA VAL A 95 -25.97 -10.89 0.47
C VAL A 95 -24.71 -10.19 0.98
N ILE A 96 -24.87 -9.05 1.67
CA ILE A 96 -23.76 -8.32 2.28
C ILE A 96 -23.03 -9.23 3.28
N GLN A 97 -23.78 -9.86 4.20
CA GLN A 97 -23.21 -10.75 5.20
C GLN A 97 -22.54 -11.98 4.57
N GLY A 98 -23.18 -12.61 3.59
CA GLY A 98 -22.62 -13.77 2.89
C GLY A 98 -21.31 -13.46 2.16
N THR A 99 -21.22 -12.30 1.52
CA THR A 99 -19.98 -11.83 0.88
C THR A 99 -18.88 -11.59 1.91
N ILE A 100 -19.19 -10.90 3.01
CA ILE A 100 -18.23 -10.66 4.10
C ILE A 100 -17.74 -11.99 4.68
N ASP A 101 -18.64 -12.90 5.02
CA ASP A 101 -18.26 -14.19 5.63
C ASP A 101 -17.41 -15.06 4.69
N THR A 102 -17.60 -14.93 3.37
CA THR A 102 -16.90 -15.73 2.35
C THR A 102 -15.55 -15.13 1.96
N GLU A 103 -15.50 -13.82 1.67
CA GLU A 103 -14.33 -13.17 1.10
C GLU A 103 -13.41 -12.58 2.18
N ASP A 104 -13.98 -11.90 3.18
CA ASP A 104 -13.23 -11.22 4.22
C ASP A 104 -14.07 -11.04 5.50
N LYS A 105 -14.07 -12.08 6.34
CA LYS A 105 -14.87 -12.12 7.57
C LYS A 105 -14.53 -11.02 8.58
N ARG A 106 -13.39 -10.35 8.43
CA ARG A 106 -12.92 -9.28 9.32
C ARG A 106 -12.97 -7.91 8.67
N PHE A 107 -13.62 -7.78 7.50
CA PHE A 107 -13.69 -6.54 6.72
C PHE A 107 -13.94 -5.29 7.56
N TYR A 108 -14.93 -5.32 8.48
CA TYR A 108 -15.26 -4.17 9.34
C TYR A 108 -14.37 -4.00 10.58
N SER A 109 -13.50 -4.96 10.87
CA SER A 109 -12.63 -4.98 12.06
C SER A 109 -11.20 -4.50 11.79
N HIS A 110 -10.76 -4.47 10.53
CA HIS A 110 -9.41 -4.00 10.17
C HIS A 110 -9.42 -2.71 9.34
N SER A 111 -8.33 -1.96 9.41
CA SER A 111 -8.16 -0.68 8.72
C SER A 111 -7.58 -0.86 7.31
N GLY A 112 -8.16 -1.76 6.52
CA GLY A 112 -7.75 -2.05 5.13
C GLY A 112 -6.71 -3.16 4.94
N ILE A 113 -5.85 -3.47 5.93
CA ILE A 113 -4.93 -4.62 5.88
C ILE A 113 -5.27 -5.61 6.98
N ASP A 114 -5.70 -6.81 6.59
CA ASP A 114 -5.92 -7.92 7.52
C ASP A 114 -4.64 -8.74 7.73
N ARG A 115 -3.85 -8.35 8.74
CA ARG A 115 -2.62 -9.08 9.11
C ARG A 115 -2.86 -10.53 9.49
N TRP A 116 -4.05 -10.88 9.98
CA TRP A 116 -4.37 -12.24 10.39
C TRP A 116 -5.01 -13.07 9.26
N GLY A 117 -5.35 -12.44 8.14
CA GLY A 117 -5.86 -13.10 6.93
C GLY A 117 -4.75 -13.45 5.94
N ILE A 118 -3.59 -12.80 6.06
CA ILE A 118 -2.44 -12.98 5.17
C ILE A 118 -1.53 -14.15 5.61
N VAL A 119 -1.67 -14.63 6.86
CA VAL A 119 -0.84 -15.70 7.46
C VAL A 119 -1.55 -17.04 7.49
#